data_AF-A0A2T6FBA6-F1
#
_entry.id   AF-A0A2T6FBA6-F1
#
_cell.length_a   1.000
_cell.length_b   1.000
_cell.length_c   1.000
_cell.angle_alpha   90.00
_cell.angle_beta   90.00
_cell.angle_gamma   90.00
#
_symmetry.space_group_name_H-M   'P 1'
#
loop_
_entity.id
_entity.type
_entity.pdbx_description
1 polymer ?
#
loop_
_entity_poly.entity_id
_entity_poly.type
_entity_poly.pdbx_seq_one_letter_code
_entity_poly.pdbx_strand_id
1 'polypeptide(L)'
;MPIIEIHLMEGRTVHQKRALIAGITDAVTTALDVKPEQVRILIDELLPEHFAVSGKTTAEKRSMAQDQNAGVAIEMRYDEEN
;
A
#
# COMPACT_ATOMS: atom_id res chain seq x y z
N MET A 1 -0.57 19.75 18.65
CA MET A 1 -0.44 19.90 17.19
C MET A 1 0.08 18.60 16.60
N PRO A 2 -0.79 17.63 16.29
CA PRO A 2 -0.36 16.34 15.76
C PRO A 2 0.12 16.42 14.31
N ILE A 3 1.21 15.71 14.01
CA ILE A 3 1.72 15.50 12.65
C ILE A 3 1.75 14.00 12.41
N ILE A 4 1.14 13.57 11.31
CA ILE A 4 1.07 12.17 10.91
C ILE A 4 1.76 12.06 9.56
N GLU A 5 2.72 11.16 9.46
CA GLU A 5 3.44 10.85 8.23
C GLU A 5 3.05 9.43 7.82
N ILE A 6 2.63 9.29 6.56
CA ILE A 6 2.13 8.03 6.02
C ILE A 6 3.02 7.66 4.85
N HIS A 7 3.77 6.58 5.02
CA HIS A 7 4.51 5.98 3.93
C HIS A 7 3.67 4.84 3.37
N LEU A 8 3.33 4.93 2.09
CA LEU A 8 2.60 3.87 1.40
C LEU A 8 3.14 3.63 0.01
N MET A 9 2.87 2.47 -0.53
CA MET A 9 3.20 2.17 -1.91
C MET A 9 2.39 3.02 -2.89
N GLU A 10 2.99 3.42 -4.00
CA GLU A 10 2.28 4.08 -5.09
C GLU A 10 1.10 3.25 -5.65
N GLY A 11 0.18 3.92 -6.34
CA GLY A 11 -0.95 3.28 -7.04
C GLY A 11 -2.30 3.43 -6.34
N ARG A 12 -2.39 4.21 -5.25
CA ARG A 12 -3.68 4.57 -4.66
C ARG A 12 -4.34 5.70 -5.42
N THR A 13 -5.65 5.60 -5.62
CA THR A 13 -6.40 6.66 -6.30
C THR A 13 -6.49 7.90 -5.42
N VAL A 14 -6.71 9.06 -6.04
CA VAL A 14 -6.94 10.32 -5.31
C VAL A 14 -8.12 10.19 -4.32
N HIS A 15 -9.18 9.47 -4.70
CA HIS A 15 -10.32 9.22 -3.82
C HIS A 15 -9.92 8.43 -2.58
N GLN A 16 -9.12 7.37 -2.73
CA GLN A 16 -8.62 6.58 -1.59
C GLN A 16 -7.75 7.42 -0.66
N LYS A 17 -6.84 8.24 -1.22
CA LYS A 17 -6.00 9.13 -0.41
C LYS A 17 -6.82 10.16 0.38
N ARG A 18 -7.87 10.74 -0.22
CA ARG A 18 -8.79 11.66 0.48
C ARG A 18 -9.57 10.98 1.59
N ALA A 19 -10.09 9.78 1.34
CA ALA A 19 -10.79 9.00 2.36
C ALA A 19 -9.87 8.66 3.55
N LEU A 20 -8.61 8.30 3.28
CA LEU A 20 -7.60 8.04 4.30
C LEU A 20 -7.32 9.28 5.16
N ILE A 21 -7.10 10.44 4.53
CA ILE A 21 -6.87 11.71 5.22
C ILE A 21 -8.05 12.05 6.14
N ALA A 22 -9.28 11.92 5.65
CA ALA A 22 -10.48 12.20 6.43
C ALA A 22 -10.60 11.25 7.64
N GLY A 23 -10.44 9.94 7.43
CA GLY A 23 -10.52 8.95 8.51
C GLY A 23 -9.45 9.12 9.58
N ILE A 24 -8.21 9.43 9.20
CA ILE A 24 -7.13 9.68 10.16
C ILE A 24 -7.38 10.96 10.95
N THR A 25 -7.83 12.03 10.29
CA THR A 25 -8.16 13.29 10.97
C THR A 25 -9.22 13.05 12.03
N ASP A 26 -10.31 12.35 11.68
CA ASP A 26 -11.38 12.00 12.61
C ASP A 26 -10.87 11.18 13.81
N ALA A 27 -10.09 10.12 13.55
CA ALA A 27 -9.50 9.29 14.59
C ALA A 27 -8.60 10.09 15.54
N VAL A 28 -7.76 10.99 15.02
CA VAL A 28 -6.85 11.83 15.81
C VAL A 28 -7.63 12.84 16.66
N THR A 29 -8.61 13.52 16.07
CA THR A 29 -9.44 14.50 16.79
C THR A 29 -10.22 13.84 17.92
N THR A 30 -10.80 12.67 17.66
CA THR A 30 -11.54 11.89 18.66
C THR A 30 -10.64 11.37 19.78
N ALA A 31 -9.46 10.84 19.44
CA ALA A 31 -8.58 10.21 20.44
C ALA A 31 -7.82 11.21 21.30
N LEU A 32 -7.47 12.38 20.74
CA LEU A 32 -6.57 13.35 21.39
C LEU A 32 -7.27 14.65 21.82
N ASP A 33 -8.58 14.78 21.57
CA ASP A 33 -9.38 15.97 21.87
C ASP A 33 -8.75 17.26 21.31
N VAL A 34 -8.39 17.22 20.03
CA VAL A 34 -7.82 18.35 19.29
C VAL A 34 -8.76 18.79 18.17
N LYS A 35 -8.63 20.04 17.74
CA LYS A 35 -9.40 20.54 16.58
C LYS A 35 -8.82 19.99 15.26
N PRO A 36 -9.65 19.77 14.22
CA PRO A 36 -9.19 19.28 12.92
C PRO A 36 -8.07 20.13 12.31
N GLU A 37 -8.10 21.46 12.47
CA GLU A 37 -7.10 22.38 11.89
C GLU A 37 -5.71 22.24 12.55
N GLN A 38 -5.62 21.55 13.68
CA GLN A 38 -4.36 21.26 14.36
C GLN A 38 -3.69 19.99 13.83
N VAL A 39 -4.40 19.16 13.06
CA VAL A 39 -3.92 17.90 12.51
C VAL A 39 -3.28 18.15 11.14
N ARG A 40 -2.05 17.66 10.96
CA ARG A 40 -1.32 17.71 9.69
C ARG A 40 -1.00 16.30 9.23
N ILE A 41 -1.23 16.02 7.95
CA ILE A 41 -0.98 14.70 7.35
C ILE A 41 -0.08 14.88 6.14
N LEU A 42 1.03 14.15 6.11
CA LEU A 42 1.94 14.04 4.99
C LEU A 42 1.84 12.62 4.43
N ILE A 43 1.75 12.52 3.09
CA ILE A 43 1.72 11.25 2.38
C ILE A 43 2.95 11.18 1.50
N ASP A 44 3.80 10.19 1.77
CA ASP A 44 4.93 9.83 0.94
C ASP A 44 4.64 8.51 0.22
N GLU A 45 4.59 8.60 -1.11
CA GLU A 45 4.40 7.44 -1.98
C GLU A 45 5.76 6.83 -2.33
N LEU A 46 5.92 5.55 -2.02
CA LEU A 46 7.13 4.79 -2.29
C LEU A 46 6.98 4.01 -3.59
N LEU A 47 8.02 4.10 -4.44
CA LEU A 47 8.15 3.20 -5.59
C LEU A 47 8.36 1.76 -5.10
N PRO A 48 7.81 0.74 -5.78
CA PRO A 48 7.98 -0.66 -5.39
C PRO A 48 9.44 -1.13 -5.28
N GLU A 49 10.35 -0.49 -6.02
CA GLU A 49 11.79 -0.76 -5.99
C GLU A 49 12.50 -0.17 -4.76
N HIS A 50 11.90 0.82 -4.09
CA HIS A 50 12.55 1.55 -3.00
C HIS A 50 12.15 1.04 -1.62
N PHE A 51 11.17 0.15 -1.53
CA PHE A 51 10.71 -0.42 -0.27
C PHE A 51 10.90 -1.94 -0.27
N ALA A 52 11.71 -2.42 0.69
CA ALA A 52 12.08 -3.81 0.81
C ALA A 52 11.74 -4.38 2.20
N VAL A 53 11.39 -5.66 2.23
CA VAL A 53 11.18 -6.42 3.48
C VAL A 53 11.92 -7.74 3.36
N SER A 54 12.78 -8.03 4.34
CA SER A 54 13.68 -9.19 4.35
C SER A 54 14.62 -9.24 3.15
N GLY A 55 15.15 -8.07 2.75
CA GLY A 55 16.12 -7.96 1.66
C GLY A 55 15.57 -8.11 0.25
N LYS A 56 14.23 -8.13 0.07
CA LYS A 56 13.58 -8.15 -1.24
C LYS A 56 12.65 -6.96 -1.40
N THR A 57 12.79 -6.21 -2.49
CA THR A 57 11.92 -5.09 -2.83
C THR A 57 10.49 -5.56 -3.07
N THR A 58 9.55 -4.63 -2.99
CA THR A 58 8.15 -4.93 -3.29
C THR A 58 7.99 -5.29 -4.76
N ALA A 59 8.80 -4.70 -5.65
CA ALA A 59 8.83 -5.07 -7.06
C ALA A 59 9.27 -6.53 -7.24
N GLU A 60 10.37 -6.96 -6.62
CA GLU A 60 10.85 -8.34 -6.67
C GLU A 60 9.80 -9.32 -6.14
N LYS A 61 9.07 -8.96 -5.08
CA LYS A 61 7.99 -9.81 -4.57
C LYS A 61 6.81 -9.92 -5.53
N ARG A 62 6.48 -8.84 -6.25
CA ARG A 62 5.37 -8.83 -7.23
C ARG A 62 5.71 -9.64 -8.47
N SER A 63 6.93 -9.55 -8.99
CA SER A 63 7.37 -10.36 -10.13
C SER A 63 7.37 -11.85 -9.76
N MET A 64 7.93 -12.21 -8.58
CA MET A 64 7.92 -13.60 -8.10
C MET A 64 6.50 -14.17 -7.93
N ALA A 65 5.53 -13.36 -7.52
CA ALA A 65 4.13 -13.80 -7.40
C ALA A 65 3.46 -14.02 -8.77
N GLN A 66 3.86 -13.26 -9.80
CA GLN A 66 3.34 -13.40 -11.16
C GLN A 66 3.94 -14.62 -11.87
N ASP A 67 5.24 -14.86 -11.69
CA ASP A 67 5.95 -15.99 -12.29
C ASP A 67 5.46 -17.34 -11.72
N GLN A 68 5.19 -17.39 -10.40
CA GLN A 68 4.62 -18.59 -9.76
C GLN A 68 3.21 -18.90 -10.27
N ASN A 69 2.39 -17.87 -10.53
CA ASN A 69 1.04 -18.07 -11.03
C ASN A 69 1.03 -18.49 -12.53
N ALA A 70 2.03 -18.04 -13.30
CA ALA A 70 2.22 -18.46 -14.69
C ALA A 70 2.67 -19.94 -14.79
N GLY A 71 3.55 -20.39 -13.89
CA GLY A 71 3.99 -21.80 -13.85
C GLY A 71 2.84 -22.78 -13.59
N VAL A 72 1.98 -22.48 -12.60
CA VAL A 72 0.82 -23.32 -12.26
C VAL A 72 -0.22 -23.35 -13.41
N ALA A 73 -0.41 -22.24 -14.12
CA ALA A 73 -1.33 -22.19 -15.26
C ALA A 73 -0.82 -22.97 -16.49
N ILE A 74 0.50 -23.12 -16.64
CA ILE A 74 1.09 -23.96 -17.70
C ILE A 74 0.97 -25.44 -17.33
N GLU A 75 1.26 -25.85 -16.09
CA GLU A 75 1.07 -27.24 -15.65
C GLU A 75 -0.38 -27.72 -15.78
N MET A 76 -1.37 -26.91 -15.39
CA MET A 76 -2.79 -27.31 -15.52
C MET A 76 -3.24 -27.50 -16.98
N ARG A 77 -2.61 -26.82 -17.94
CA ARG A 77 -2.92 -27.00 -19.37
C ARG A 77 -2.29 -28.26 -19.95
N TYR A 78 -1.18 -28.73 -19.39
CA TYR A 78 -0.57 -30.00 -19.80
C TYR A 78 -1.37 -31.22 -19.30
N ASP A 79 -2.01 -31.13 -18.13
CA ASP A 79 -2.84 -32.22 -17.59
C ASP A 79 -4.22 -32.36 -18.25
N GLU A 80 -4.74 -31.32 -18.93
CA GLU A 80 -6.03 -31.40 -19.66
C GLU A 80 -5.90 -31.94 -21.10
N GLU A 81 -4.69 -31.93 -21.68
CA GLU A 81 -4.44 -32.37 -23.06
C GLU A 81 -3.89 -33.80 -23.19
N ASN A 82 -3.76 -34.56 -22.09
CA ASN A 82 -3.26 -35.95 -22.07
C ASN A 82 -4.16 -36.88 -21.26
#